data_AF-A0AAV3QV56-F1
#
_entry.id   AF-A0AAV3QV56-F1
#
_cell.length_a   1.000
_cell.length_b   1.000
_cell.length_c   1.000
_cell.angle_alpha   90.00
_cell.angle_beta   90.00
_cell.angle_gamma   90.00
#
_symmetry.space_group_name_H-M   'P 1'
#
loop_
_entity.id
_entity.type
_entity.pdbx_description
1 polymer ?
#
loop_
_entity_poly.entity_id
_entity_poly.type
_entity_poly.pdbx_seq_one_letter_code
_entity_poly.pdbx_strand_id
1 'polypeptide(L)'
;MEKHGGIKIIRASILALALIVFLGNIMMWIVMPTDFYYNKWVPQIMAHTDSTYFGIQGPIMLDFTFPILFIAVLGCIYVHLGKKLNHGNNECKNTKRIMKSLRKPMIIKGLGIVNWVELFLLSMFMCLLVWYFSAFLHFWYEKATFLAMSRRQKLWQVKLDRFALALGLGGNLCLTFLFYPVTRGSSILPLLGLTSEASIKYHTWLGNMAMSFFTAHGFLYVIYWVVTSRASMVCNTEY
;
A
#
# COMPACT_ATOMS: atom_id res chain seq x y z
N MET A 1 38.89 -11.03 -8.83
CA MET A 1 38.14 -9.83 -9.27
C MET A 1 36.80 -10.18 -9.92
N GLU A 2 36.73 -11.19 -10.79
CA GLU A 2 35.51 -11.63 -11.51
C GLU A 2 34.32 -12.00 -10.60
N LYS A 3 34.58 -12.72 -9.49
CA LYS A 3 33.57 -13.12 -8.48
C LYS A 3 32.83 -11.94 -7.83
N HIS A 4 33.49 -10.78 -7.69
CA HIS A 4 32.87 -9.56 -7.15
C HIS A 4 32.10 -8.78 -8.22
N GLY A 5 32.50 -8.88 -9.50
CA GLY A 5 31.75 -8.33 -10.63
C GLY A 5 30.39 -9.00 -10.81
N GLY A 6 30.36 -10.35 -10.81
CA GLY A 6 29.11 -11.11 -10.93
C GLY A 6 28.10 -10.80 -9.81
N ILE A 7 28.55 -10.70 -8.55
CA ILE A 7 27.65 -10.37 -7.43
C ILE A 7 27.07 -8.95 -7.56
N LYS A 8 27.82 -7.98 -8.08
CA LYS A 8 27.30 -6.62 -8.32
C LYS A 8 26.21 -6.61 -9.40
N ILE A 9 26.39 -7.35 -10.49
CA ILE A 9 25.40 -7.49 -11.56
C ILE A 9 24.13 -8.14 -11.01
N ILE A 10 24.24 -9.26 -10.30
CA ILE A 10 23.10 -9.96 -9.70
C ILE A 10 22.31 -9.03 -8.76
N ARG A 11 23.00 -8.24 -7.93
CA ARG A 11 22.34 -7.28 -7.03
C ARG A 11 21.60 -6.18 -7.80
N ALA A 12 22.15 -5.69 -8.91
CA ALA A 12 21.49 -4.70 -9.77
C ALA A 12 20.25 -5.30 -10.45
N SER A 13 20.32 -6.55 -10.92
CA SER A 13 19.17 -7.26 -11.49
C SER A 13 18.05 -7.48 -10.47
N ILE A 14 18.38 -7.90 -9.25
CA ILE A 14 17.40 -8.05 -8.16
C ILE A 14 16.71 -6.71 -7.87
N LEU A 15 17.47 -5.61 -7.85
CA LEU A 15 16.92 -4.28 -7.65
C LEU A 15 15.95 -3.89 -8.78
N ALA A 16 16.36 -4.06 -10.03
CA ALA A 16 15.53 -3.74 -11.19
C ALA A 16 14.22 -4.54 -11.15
N LEU A 17 14.29 -5.83 -10.84
CA LEU A 17 13.12 -6.68 -10.70
C LEU A 17 12.19 -6.21 -9.57
N ALA A 18 12.74 -5.91 -8.39
CA ALA A 18 11.95 -5.41 -7.26
C ALA A 18 11.26 -4.06 -7.59
N LEU A 19 11.93 -3.18 -8.33
CA LEU A 19 11.37 -1.90 -8.78
C LEU A 19 10.23 -2.09 -9.79
N ILE A 20 10.39 -3.02 -10.74
CA ILE A 20 9.33 -3.36 -11.70
C ILE A 20 8.09 -3.89 -10.97
N VAL A 21 8.27 -4.81 -10.02
CA VAL A 21 7.17 -5.37 -9.23
C VAL A 21 6.50 -4.28 -8.39
N PHE A 22 7.28 -3.36 -7.80
CA PHE A 22 6.76 -2.24 -7.03
C PHE A 22 5.92 -1.28 -7.88
N LEU A 23 6.41 -0.92 -9.07
CA LEU A 23 5.65 -0.08 -10.02
C LEU A 23 4.38 -0.78 -10.50
N GLY A 24 4.45 -2.09 -10.77
CA GLY A 24 3.28 -2.91 -11.10
C GLY A 24 2.23 -2.89 -9.98
N ASN A 25 2.66 -3.00 -8.72
CA ASN A 25 1.74 -2.89 -7.59
C ASN A 25 1.11 -1.50 -7.49
N ILE A 26 1.89 -0.42 -7.63
CA ILE A 26 1.34 0.95 -7.65
C ILE A 26 0.30 1.12 -8.77
N MET A 27 0.60 0.61 -9.97
CA MET A 27 -0.34 0.63 -11.09
C MET A 27 -1.64 -0.09 -10.72
N MET A 28 -1.55 -1.25 -10.06
CA MET A 28 -2.72 -1.99 -9.58
C MET A 28 -3.59 -1.13 -8.65
N TRP A 29 -2.99 -0.45 -7.67
CA TRP A 29 -3.71 0.46 -6.77
C TRP A 29 -4.34 1.67 -7.48
N ILE A 30 -3.68 2.24 -8.49
CA ILE A 30 -4.21 3.37 -9.27
C ILE A 30 -5.42 2.95 -10.12
N VAL A 31 -5.37 1.75 -10.72
CA VAL A 31 -6.39 1.24 -11.64
C VAL A 31 -7.57 0.62 -10.90
N MET A 32 -7.35 0.02 -9.71
CA MET A 32 -8.38 -0.63 -8.89
C MET A 32 -9.69 0.16 -8.72
N PRO A 33 -9.69 1.48 -8.42
CA PRO A 33 -10.95 2.23 -8.26
C PRO A 33 -11.69 2.54 -9.56
N THR A 34 -11.15 2.17 -10.73
CA THR A 34 -11.69 2.55 -12.04
C THR A 34 -12.61 1.48 -12.64
N ASP A 35 -13.50 1.89 -13.54
CA ASP A 35 -14.34 0.97 -14.31
C ASP A 35 -13.55 -0.06 -15.09
N PHE A 36 -12.34 0.28 -15.54
CA PHE A 36 -11.49 -0.63 -16.29
C PHE A 36 -11.12 -1.87 -15.47
N TYR A 37 -10.80 -1.68 -14.19
CA TYR A 37 -10.51 -2.79 -13.28
C TYR A 37 -11.70 -3.73 -13.14
N TYR A 38 -12.87 -3.19 -12.79
CA TYR A 38 -14.05 -4.01 -12.51
C TYR A 38 -14.68 -4.65 -13.76
N ASN A 39 -14.69 -3.94 -14.89
CA ASN A 39 -15.38 -4.40 -16.09
C ASN A 39 -14.50 -5.28 -16.98
N LYS A 40 -13.17 -5.15 -16.92
CA LYS A 40 -12.25 -5.93 -17.77
C LYS A 40 -11.31 -6.83 -16.99
N TRP A 41 -10.64 -6.32 -15.95
CA TRP A 41 -9.61 -7.11 -15.25
C TRP A 41 -10.20 -8.14 -14.31
N VAL A 42 -11.16 -7.76 -13.46
CA VAL A 42 -11.76 -8.69 -12.49
C VAL A 42 -12.34 -9.94 -13.17
N PRO A 43 -13.13 -9.85 -14.27
CA PRO A 43 -13.62 -11.04 -14.96
C PRO A 43 -12.50 -11.94 -15.50
N GLN A 44 -11.46 -11.35 -16.07
CA GLN A 44 -10.32 -12.10 -16.62
C GLN A 44 -9.49 -12.76 -15.51
N ILE A 45 -9.20 -12.02 -14.44
CA ILE A 45 -8.47 -12.53 -13.28
C ILE A 45 -9.24 -13.70 -12.67
N MET A 46 -10.55 -13.53 -12.43
CA MET A 46 -11.38 -14.60 -11.88
C MET A 46 -11.44 -15.82 -12.78
N ALA A 47 -11.51 -15.66 -14.11
CA ALA A 47 -11.51 -16.79 -15.04
C ALA A 47 -10.21 -17.62 -15.00
N HIS A 48 -9.08 -17.00 -14.65
CA HIS A 48 -7.77 -17.67 -14.58
C HIS A 48 -7.34 -18.06 -13.16
N THR A 49 -8.04 -17.59 -12.14
CA THR A 49 -7.72 -17.84 -10.72
C THR A 49 -8.83 -18.55 -9.97
N ASP A 50 -9.82 -19.08 -10.70
CA ASP A 50 -10.90 -19.89 -10.13
C ASP A 50 -10.30 -21.13 -9.47
N SER A 51 -10.29 -21.12 -8.13
CA SER A 51 -9.77 -22.20 -7.32
C SER A 51 -10.83 -22.64 -6.33
N THR A 52 -10.96 -23.94 -6.18
CA THR A 52 -11.90 -24.58 -5.25
C THR A 52 -11.63 -24.23 -3.79
N TYR A 53 -10.40 -23.85 -3.44
CA TYR A 53 -9.99 -23.64 -2.04
C TYR A 53 -9.99 -22.18 -1.59
N PHE A 54 -9.60 -21.23 -2.44
CA PHE A 54 -9.43 -19.83 -2.03
C PHE A 54 -10.54 -18.90 -2.56
N GLY A 55 -11.35 -19.34 -3.52
CA GLY A 55 -12.44 -18.55 -4.09
C GLY A 55 -12.02 -17.13 -4.45
N ILE A 56 -12.84 -16.14 -4.09
CA ILE A 56 -12.60 -14.70 -4.35
C ILE A 56 -11.38 -14.15 -3.59
N GLN A 57 -10.97 -14.78 -2.49
CA GLN A 57 -9.82 -14.31 -1.71
C GLN A 57 -8.48 -14.64 -2.38
N GLY A 58 -8.41 -15.73 -3.15
CA GLY A 58 -7.21 -16.16 -3.88
C GLY A 58 -6.61 -15.07 -4.76
N PRO A 59 -7.36 -14.54 -5.75
CA PRO A 59 -6.85 -13.47 -6.61
C PRO A 59 -6.49 -12.20 -5.84
N ILE A 60 -7.25 -11.83 -4.80
CA ILE A 60 -6.92 -10.65 -3.97
C ILE A 60 -5.57 -10.84 -3.24
N MET A 61 -5.32 -12.02 -2.67
CA MET A 61 -4.02 -12.32 -2.05
C MET A 61 -2.89 -12.33 -3.08
N LEU A 62 -3.12 -12.91 -4.26
CA LEU A 62 -2.13 -12.98 -5.33
C LEU A 62 -1.80 -11.60 -5.91
N ASP A 63 -2.78 -10.71 -6.03
CA ASP A 63 -2.57 -9.39 -6.60
C ASP A 63 -1.96 -8.41 -5.60
N PHE A 64 -2.38 -8.45 -4.32
CA PHE A 64 -2.00 -7.41 -3.35
C PHE A 64 -1.00 -7.88 -2.29
N THR A 65 -0.99 -9.16 -1.92
CA THR A 65 -0.10 -9.67 -0.85
C THR A 65 1.18 -10.27 -1.42
N PHE A 66 1.09 -11.05 -2.49
CA PHE A 66 2.24 -11.70 -3.10
C PHE A 66 3.35 -10.71 -3.55
N PRO A 67 3.06 -9.56 -4.19
CA PRO A 67 4.11 -8.62 -4.57
C PRO A 67 4.94 -8.12 -3.39
N ILE A 68 4.31 -7.91 -2.24
CA ILE A 68 4.97 -7.42 -1.01
C ILE A 68 5.90 -8.51 -0.47
N LEU A 69 5.39 -9.74 -0.35
CA LEU A 69 6.18 -10.89 0.12
C LEU A 69 7.34 -11.20 -0.82
N PHE A 70 7.10 -11.13 -2.14
CA PHE A 70 8.11 -11.36 -3.15
C PHE A 70 9.25 -10.33 -3.06
N ILE A 71 8.92 -9.04 -2.94
CA ILE A 71 9.90 -7.97 -2.73
C ILE A 71 10.67 -8.18 -1.42
N ALA A 72 10.02 -8.67 -0.35
CA ALA A 72 10.69 -8.96 0.91
C ALA A 72 11.74 -10.08 0.77
N VAL A 73 11.41 -11.17 0.05
CA VAL A 73 12.34 -12.27 -0.25
C VAL A 73 13.52 -11.79 -1.10
N LEU A 74 13.25 -11.04 -2.17
CA LEU A 74 14.29 -10.43 -3.00
C LEU A 74 15.21 -9.51 -2.18
N GLY A 75 14.63 -8.74 -1.27
CA GLY A 75 15.37 -7.90 -0.33
C GLY A 75 16.33 -8.71 0.55
N CYS A 76 15.86 -9.81 1.15
CA CYS A 76 16.69 -10.69 1.96
C CYS A 76 17.93 -11.19 1.18
N ILE A 77 17.72 -11.65 -0.05
CA ILE A 77 18.79 -12.11 -0.95
C ILE A 77 19.77 -10.97 -1.26
N TYR A 78 19.26 -9.78 -1.58
CA TYR A 78 20.07 -8.59 -1.87
C TYR A 78 20.99 -8.20 -0.70
N VAL A 79 20.48 -8.20 0.55
CA VAL A 79 21.27 -7.92 1.75
C VAL A 79 22.36 -8.98 1.93
N HIS A 80 22.01 -10.26 1.80
CA HIS A 80 22.95 -11.36 1.98
C HIS A 80 24.12 -11.28 0.99
N LEU A 81 23.83 -11.00 -0.29
CA LEU A 81 24.85 -10.76 -1.32
C LEU A 81 25.73 -9.53 -1.01
N GLY A 82 25.15 -8.50 -0.41
CA GLY A 82 25.87 -7.30 0.02
C GLY A 82 26.89 -7.56 1.14
N LYS A 83 26.52 -8.38 2.14
CA LYS A 83 27.46 -8.79 3.20
C LYS A 83 28.68 -9.53 2.64
N LYS A 84 28.48 -10.35 1.62
CA LYS A 84 29.56 -11.09 0.92
C LYS A 84 30.52 -10.19 0.12
N LEU A 85 30.07 -8.99 -0.27
CA LEU A 85 30.90 -7.98 -0.95
C LEU A 85 31.72 -7.13 0.04
N ASN A 86 31.18 -6.83 1.21
CA ASN A 86 31.82 -5.97 2.21
C ASN A 86 32.98 -6.64 2.98
N HIS A 87 33.23 -7.93 2.78
CA HIS A 87 34.36 -8.62 3.41
C HIS A 87 35.72 -8.32 2.76
N GLY A 88 35.78 -7.43 1.76
CA GLY A 88 37.03 -7.17 1.02
C GLY A 88 37.24 -5.76 0.46
N ASN A 89 36.39 -4.76 0.72
CA ASN A 89 36.75 -3.40 0.30
C ASN A 89 35.97 -2.28 1.00
N ASN A 90 36.72 -1.39 1.66
CA ASN A 90 36.25 -0.14 2.26
C ASN A 90 36.18 0.98 1.21
N GLU A 91 35.42 0.82 0.13
CA GLU A 91 35.28 1.88 -0.86
C GLU A 91 33.84 2.12 -1.31
N CYS A 92 33.26 3.20 -0.79
CA CYS A 92 32.34 4.04 -1.57
C CYS A 92 32.26 5.44 -0.95
N LYS A 93 33.18 6.32 -1.37
CA LYS A 93 33.22 7.74 -0.94
C LYS A 93 32.41 8.66 -1.88
N ASN A 94 32.12 8.25 -3.13
CA ASN A 94 31.60 9.19 -4.14
C ASN A 94 30.06 9.30 -4.18
N THR A 95 29.31 8.19 -4.04
CA THR A 95 27.82 8.20 -3.94
C THR A 95 27.32 8.97 -2.71
N LYS A 96 28.16 9.09 -1.67
CA LYS A 96 27.85 9.83 -0.45
C LYS A 96 27.67 11.34 -0.68
N ARG A 97 28.23 11.93 -1.75
CA ARG A 97 28.26 13.40 -1.93
C ARG A 97 26.93 13.98 -2.43
N ILE A 98 26.25 13.30 -3.36
CA ILE A 98 24.96 13.74 -3.92
C ILE A 98 23.83 13.52 -2.89
N MET A 99 23.83 12.37 -2.20
CA MET A 99 22.90 12.09 -1.10
C MET A 99 23.06 13.04 0.09
N LYS A 100 24.22 13.68 0.28
CA LYS A 100 24.46 14.60 1.42
C LYS A 100 23.70 15.92 1.28
N SER A 101 23.50 16.41 0.06
CA SER A 101 22.75 17.65 -0.19
C SER A 101 21.23 17.44 -0.04
N LEU A 102 20.73 16.29 -0.50
CA LEU A 102 19.33 15.86 -0.37
C LEU A 102 18.95 15.37 1.04
N ARG A 103 19.90 15.28 1.98
CA ARG A 103 19.72 14.84 3.37
C ARG A 103 19.70 15.99 4.38
N LYS A 104 19.65 17.25 3.91
CA LYS A 104 19.62 18.40 4.83
C LYS A 104 18.37 18.31 5.71
N PRO A 105 18.52 18.10 7.03
CA PRO A 105 17.38 17.99 7.92
C PRO A 105 16.64 19.32 7.96
N MET A 106 15.34 19.28 7.68
CA MET A 106 14.43 20.40 7.89
C MET A 106 13.61 20.11 9.14
N ILE A 107 13.67 21.02 10.11
CA ILE A 107 12.89 20.90 11.35
C ILE A 107 11.52 21.52 11.07
N ILE A 108 10.48 20.69 11.05
CA ILE A 108 9.09 21.15 10.96
C ILE A 108 8.46 20.93 12.33
N LYS A 109 7.96 22.00 12.96
CA LYS A 109 7.24 21.89 14.25
C LYS A 109 6.07 20.92 14.10
N GLY A 110 6.01 19.89 14.94
CA GLY A 110 4.98 18.85 14.92
C GLY A 110 5.34 17.55 14.17
N LEU A 111 6.18 17.61 13.12
CA LEU A 111 6.64 16.43 12.37
C LEU A 111 8.06 15.98 12.74
N GLY A 112 8.79 16.79 13.53
CA GLY A 112 10.15 16.51 13.97
C GLY A 112 11.21 16.92 12.94
N ILE A 113 12.41 16.34 13.06
CA ILE A 113 13.47 16.47 12.06
C ILE A 113 13.10 15.61 10.85
N VAL A 114 12.73 16.24 9.72
CA VAL A 114 12.26 15.56 8.50
C VAL A 114 13.12 15.97 7.32
N ASN A 115 13.40 15.03 6.42
CA ASN A 115 14.16 15.30 5.20
C ASN A 115 13.24 15.69 4.02
N TRP A 116 13.74 16.44 3.04
CA TRP A 116 12.98 16.81 1.83
C TRP A 116 12.43 15.60 1.06
N VAL A 117 13.22 14.52 0.98
CA VAL A 117 12.81 13.28 0.32
C VAL A 117 11.66 12.60 1.07
N GLU A 118 11.66 12.64 2.40
CA GLU A 118 10.59 12.08 3.22
C GLU A 118 9.28 12.85 3.02
N LEU A 119 9.36 14.19 2.98
CA LEU A 119 8.21 15.04 2.72
C LEU A 119 7.65 14.81 1.32
N PHE A 120 8.51 14.68 0.30
CA PHE A 120 8.09 14.38 -1.06
C PHE A 120 7.39 13.02 -1.16
N LEU A 121 7.95 11.97 -0.55
CA LEU A 121 7.34 10.64 -0.53
C LEU A 121 5.99 10.64 0.20
N LEU A 122 5.91 11.34 1.33
CA LEU A 122 4.66 11.50 2.07
C LEU A 122 3.62 12.25 1.23
N SER A 123 4.01 13.32 0.55
CA SER A 123 3.13 14.08 -0.35
C SER A 123 2.61 13.24 -1.51
N MET A 124 3.49 12.48 -2.19
CA MET A 124 3.05 11.59 -3.27
C MET A 124 2.07 10.52 -2.77
N PHE A 125 2.31 9.96 -1.58
CA PHE A 125 1.40 9.01 -0.96
C PHE A 125 0.04 9.65 -0.66
N MET A 126 0.02 10.88 -0.14
CA MET A 126 -1.24 11.62 0.10
C MET A 126 -1.99 11.89 -1.19
N CYS A 127 -1.30 12.26 -2.28
CA CYS A 127 -1.93 12.40 -3.59
C CYS A 127 -2.54 11.09 -4.08
N LEU A 128 -1.83 9.96 -3.94
CA LEU A 128 -2.34 8.64 -4.29
C LEU A 128 -3.58 8.28 -3.46
N LEU A 129 -3.56 8.56 -2.15
CA LEU A 129 -4.67 8.29 -1.24
C LEU A 129 -5.91 9.12 -1.60
N VAL A 130 -5.74 10.41 -1.88
CA VAL A 130 -6.82 11.30 -2.31
C VAL A 130 -7.39 10.86 -3.66
N TRP A 131 -6.53 10.54 -4.63
CA TRP A 131 -6.94 9.98 -5.91
C TRP A 131 -7.76 8.71 -5.73
N TYR A 132 -7.21 7.75 -4.99
CA TYR A 132 -7.82 6.44 -4.74
C TYR A 132 -9.20 6.58 -4.10
N PHE A 133 -9.31 7.41 -3.07
CA PHE A 133 -10.57 7.67 -2.38
C PHE A 133 -11.59 8.38 -3.27
N SER A 134 -11.16 9.43 -3.99
CA SER A 134 -12.02 10.20 -4.90
C SER A 134 -12.55 9.32 -6.05
N ALA A 135 -11.67 8.54 -6.69
CA ALA A 135 -12.03 7.65 -7.77
C ALA A 135 -13.03 6.58 -7.32
N PHE A 136 -12.84 6.00 -6.13
CA PHE A 136 -13.81 5.08 -5.57
C PHE A 136 -15.17 5.76 -5.34
N LEU A 137 -15.19 6.89 -4.65
CA LEU A 137 -16.45 7.58 -4.39
C LEU A 137 -17.19 7.94 -5.68
N HIS A 138 -16.48 8.40 -6.70
CA HIS A 138 -17.06 8.68 -8.02
C HIS A 138 -17.72 7.44 -8.60
N PHE A 139 -16.96 6.35 -8.75
CA PHE A 139 -17.43 5.08 -9.30
C PHE A 139 -18.65 4.51 -8.55
N TRP A 140 -18.63 4.55 -7.22
CA TRP A 140 -19.72 4.00 -6.40
C TRP A 140 -20.94 4.93 -6.35
N TYR A 141 -20.76 6.26 -6.42
CA TYR A 141 -21.87 7.21 -6.38
C TYR A 141 -22.65 7.26 -7.68
N GLU A 142 -22.01 7.06 -8.83
CA GLU A 142 -22.71 6.88 -10.10
C GLU A 142 -23.67 5.68 -10.04
N LYS A 143 -23.27 4.60 -9.37
CA LYS A 143 -24.07 3.39 -9.21
C LYS A 143 -25.05 3.47 -8.03
N ALA A 144 -24.95 4.48 -7.16
CA ALA A 144 -25.70 4.55 -5.91
C ALA A 144 -27.22 4.62 -6.12
N THR A 145 -27.70 5.30 -7.16
CA THR A 145 -29.14 5.41 -7.44
C THR A 145 -29.75 4.05 -7.80
N PHE A 146 -29.08 3.29 -8.66
CA PHE A 146 -29.50 1.94 -9.01
C PHE A 146 -29.47 1.00 -7.78
N LEU A 147 -28.43 1.11 -6.95
CA LEU A 147 -28.34 0.33 -5.71
C LEU A 147 -29.41 0.71 -4.68
N ALA A 148 -29.78 1.98 -4.59
CA ALA A 148 -30.84 2.44 -3.71
C ALA A 148 -32.20 1.84 -4.11
N MET A 149 -32.51 1.81 -5.41
CA MET A 149 -33.74 1.20 -5.92
C MET A 149 -33.76 -0.32 -5.69
N SER A 150 -32.69 -1.03 -6.07
CA SER A 150 -32.61 -2.50 -5.91
C SER A 150 -32.66 -2.96 -4.45
N ARG A 151 -32.01 -2.22 -3.53
CA ARG A 151 -32.00 -2.53 -2.09
C ARG A 151 -33.22 -1.95 -1.34
N ARG A 152 -34.11 -1.21 -2.00
CA ARG A 152 -35.20 -0.44 -1.39
C ARG A 152 -34.73 0.44 -0.22
N GLN A 153 -33.55 1.06 -0.37
CA GLN A 153 -32.93 1.93 0.63
C GLN A 153 -32.98 3.39 0.21
N LYS A 154 -32.91 4.32 1.17
CA LYS A 154 -32.77 5.74 0.85
C LYS A 154 -31.40 6.00 0.21
N LEU A 155 -31.33 6.88 -0.78
CA LEU A 155 -30.09 7.18 -1.50
C LEU A 155 -28.93 7.57 -0.57
N TRP A 156 -29.22 8.36 0.47
CA TRP A 156 -28.21 8.77 1.44
C TRP A 156 -27.64 7.61 2.27
N GLN A 157 -28.44 6.57 2.56
CA GLN A 157 -27.98 5.38 3.28
C GLN A 157 -27.01 4.57 2.42
N VAL A 158 -27.31 4.43 1.12
CA VAL A 158 -26.39 3.76 0.18
C VAL A 158 -25.10 4.57 0.01
N LYS A 159 -25.19 5.90 -0.10
CA LYS A 159 -23.99 6.74 -0.15
C LYS A 159 -23.13 6.62 1.11
N LEU A 160 -23.76 6.54 2.29
CA LEU A 160 -23.05 6.31 3.56
C LEU A 160 -22.36 4.94 3.58
N ASP A 161 -23.04 3.86 3.18
CA ASP A 161 -22.44 2.52 3.04
C ASP A 161 -21.20 2.55 2.13
N ARG A 162 -21.29 3.20 0.96
CA ARG A 162 -20.17 3.29 0.01
C ARG A 162 -19.03 4.17 0.51
N PHE A 163 -19.35 5.25 1.22
CA PHE A 163 -18.35 6.11 1.84
C PHE A 163 -17.60 5.38 2.96
N ALA A 164 -18.32 4.68 3.84
CA ALA A 164 -17.72 3.85 4.89
C ALA A 164 -16.83 2.75 4.29
N LEU A 165 -17.28 2.08 3.22
CA LEU A 165 -16.46 1.09 2.52
C LEU A 165 -15.19 1.69 1.92
N ALA A 166 -15.28 2.87 1.29
CA ALA A 166 -14.13 3.57 0.72
C ALA A 166 -13.08 3.94 1.78
N LEU A 167 -13.50 4.28 3.00
CA LEU A 167 -12.57 4.51 4.11
C LEU A 167 -11.81 3.24 4.50
N GLY A 168 -12.50 2.09 4.53
CA GLY A 168 -11.86 0.79 4.80
C GLY A 168 -10.85 0.41 3.71
N LEU A 169 -11.20 0.64 2.44
CA LEU A 169 -10.27 0.43 1.31
C LEU A 169 -9.07 1.38 1.37
N GLY A 170 -9.28 2.65 1.73
CA GLY A 170 -8.19 3.61 1.98
C GLY A 170 -7.28 3.15 3.12
N GLY A 171 -7.85 2.57 4.18
CA GLY A 171 -7.10 1.92 5.26
C GLY A 171 -6.24 0.74 4.78
N ASN A 172 -6.75 -0.08 3.86
CA ASN A 172 -6.00 -1.19 3.25
C ASN A 172 -4.82 -0.70 2.40
N LEU A 173 -4.99 0.41 1.67
CA LEU A 173 -3.88 1.07 0.96
C LEU A 173 -2.81 1.51 1.96
N CYS A 174 -3.19 2.19 3.05
CA CYS A 174 -2.26 2.57 4.11
C CYS A 174 -1.53 1.35 4.71
N LEU A 175 -2.24 0.25 4.96
CA LEU A 175 -1.68 -0.98 5.51
C LEU A 175 -0.68 -1.64 4.55
N THR A 176 -0.96 -1.62 3.26
CA THR A 176 -0.04 -2.11 2.22
C THR A 176 1.27 -1.32 2.23
N PHE A 177 1.18 0.00 2.22
CA PHE A 177 2.33 0.90 2.31
C PHE A 177 3.03 0.83 3.67
N LEU A 178 2.33 0.41 4.73
CA LEU A 178 2.91 0.16 6.04
C LEU A 178 3.87 -1.03 6.02
N PHE A 179 3.60 -2.08 5.23
CA PHE A 179 4.44 -3.28 5.17
C PHE A 179 5.68 -3.15 4.28
N TYR A 180 5.69 -2.24 3.31
CA TYR A 180 6.89 -1.91 2.54
C TYR A 180 8.12 -1.47 3.37
N PRO A 181 7.98 -0.58 4.38
CA PRO A 181 9.06 -0.13 5.25
C PRO A 181 9.34 -1.03 6.48
N VAL A 182 8.63 -2.14 6.70
CA VAL A 182 8.56 -2.79 8.03
C VAL A 182 9.83 -3.46 8.54
N THR A 183 10.83 -3.79 7.73
CA THR A 183 12.05 -4.32 8.36
C THR A 183 13.01 -3.19 8.73
N ARG A 184 13.16 -2.96 10.05
CA ARG A 184 14.38 -2.35 10.62
C ARG A 184 15.57 -3.14 10.07
N GLY A 185 16.20 -2.64 9.01
CA GLY A 185 17.24 -3.35 8.26
C GLY A 185 16.85 -3.90 6.88
N SER A 186 15.67 -3.56 6.35
CA SER A 186 15.30 -3.86 4.95
C SER A 186 16.29 -3.20 4.02
N SER A 187 16.72 -3.97 3.03
CA SER A 187 17.53 -3.54 1.89
C SER A 187 16.96 -2.39 1.08
N ILE A 188 15.66 -2.06 1.23
CA ILE A 188 15.00 -0.97 0.51
C ILE A 188 15.39 0.40 1.08
N LEU A 189 15.67 0.50 2.38
CA LEU A 189 16.14 1.76 2.99
C LEU A 189 17.52 2.21 2.47
N PRO A 190 18.54 1.32 2.36
CA PRO A 190 19.80 1.64 1.68
C PRO A 190 19.64 1.98 0.20
N LEU A 191 18.62 1.43 -0.48
CA LEU A 191 18.34 1.69 -1.89
C LEU A 191 17.80 3.09 -2.15
N LEU A 192 16.98 3.62 -1.25
CA LEU A 192 16.49 5.01 -1.30
C LEU A 192 17.38 5.99 -0.50
N GLY A 193 18.39 5.47 0.20
CA GLY A 193 19.27 6.29 1.03
C GLY A 193 18.59 6.88 2.27
N LEU A 194 17.48 6.30 2.73
CA LEU A 194 16.74 6.72 3.91
C LEU A 194 17.37 6.15 5.18
N THR A 195 17.31 6.91 6.28
CA THR A 195 17.81 6.46 7.59
C THR A 195 16.78 5.54 8.26
N SER A 196 17.23 4.70 9.19
CA SER A 196 16.31 3.87 10.01
C SER A 196 15.32 4.73 10.81
N GLU A 197 15.73 5.93 11.20
CA GLU A 197 14.89 6.91 11.90
C GLU A 197 13.74 7.43 11.01
N ALA A 198 14.02 7.71 9.74
CA ALA A 198 13.02 8.15 8.76
C ALA A 198 11.91 7.10 8.56
N SER A 199 12.30 5.84 8.48
CA SER A 199 11.37 4.73 8.30
C SER A 199 10.46 4.52 9.50
N ILE A 200 10.97 4.72 10.73
CA ILE A 200 10.15 4.64 11.94
C ILE A 200 9.10 5.76 11.94
N LYS A 201 9.50 7.00 11.62
CA LYS A 201 8.57 8.13 11.52
C LYS A 201 7.48 7.89 10.46
N TYR A 202 7.88 7.42 9.28
CA TYR A 202 6.95 7.09 8.19
C TYR A 202 5.97 6.00 8.59
N HIS A 203 6.44 4.93 9.24
CA HIS A 203 5.59 3.85 9.74
C HIS A 203 4.59 4.35 10.80
N THR A 204 5.03 5.21 11.72
CA THR A 204 4.12 5.83 12.70
C THR A 204 3.07 6.70 12.03
N TRP A 205 3.43 7.52 11.03
CA TRP A 205 2.48 8.35 10.30
C TRP A 205 1.44 7.51 9.55
N LEU A 206 1.89 6.52 8.77
CA LEU A 206 1.01 5.60 8.06
C LEU A 206 0.13 4.79 9.02
N GLY A 207 0.69 4.33 10.14
CA GLY A 207 -0.04 3.58 11.15
C GLY A 207 -1.17 4.40 11.76
N ASN A 208 -0.89 5.67 12.10
CA ASN A 208 -1.91 6.60 12.61
C ASN A 208 -2.99 6.89 11.55
N MET A 209 -2.61 7.05 10.29
CA MET A 209 -3.57 7.21 9.18
C MET A 209 -4.45 5.97 9.04
N ALA A 210 -3.85 4.78 8.94
CA ALA A 210 -4.58 3.51 8.85
C ALA A 210 -5.56 3.34 10.01
N MET A 211 -5.11 3.60 11.24
CA MET A 211 -5.98 3.54 12.42
C MET A 211 -7.16 4.51 12.33
N SER A 212 -6.92 5.73 11.85
CA SER A 212 -7.97 6.74 11.66
C SER A 212 -9.00 6.29 10.62
N PHE A 213 -8.55 5.75 9.48
CA PHE A 213 -9.42 5.22 8.43
C PHE A 213 -10.25 4.04 8.91
N PHE A 214 -9.65 3.06 9.59
CA PHE A 214 -10.39 1.90 10.09
C PHE A 214 -11.35 2.26 11.22
N THR A 215 -10.98 3.20 12.09
CA THR A 215 -11.87 3.70 13.14
C THR A 215 -13.08 4.42 12.52
N ALA A 216 -12.85 5.30 11.56
CA ALA A 216 -13.94 6.00 10.86
C ALA A 216 -14.82 5.02 10.05
N HIS A 217 -14.21 4.04 9.36
CA HIS A 217 -14.93 2.96 8.67
C HIS A 217 -15.86 2.20 9.63
N GLY A 218 -15.33 1.72 10.76
CA GLY A 218 -16.12 1.00 11.76
C GLY A 218 -17.23 1.87 12.36
N PHE A 219 -16.91 3.11 12.74
CA PHE A 219 -17.88 4.04 13.32
C PHE A 219 -19.04 4.36 12.36
N LEU A 220 -18.76 4.63 11.09
CA LEU A 220 -19.80 4.91 10.10
C LEU A 220 -20.65 3.67 9.81
N TYR A 221 -20.07 2.46 9.83
CA TYR A 221 -20.84 1.23 9.70
C TYR A 221 -21.79 0.99 10.89
N VAL A 222 -21.34 1.28 12.11
CA VAL A 222 -22.21 1.24 13.29
C VAL A 222 -23.40 2.18 13.12
N ILE A 223 -23.18 3.43 12.69
CA ILE A 223 -24.26 4.39 12.39
C ILE A 223 -25.18 3.84 11.30
N TYR A 224 -24.62 3.32 10.20
CA TYR A 224 -25.38 2.76 9.09
C TYR A 224 -26.31 1.62 9.55
N TRP A 225 -25.83 0.70 10.39
CA TRP A 225 -26.63 -0.42 10.89
C TRP A 225 -27.75 0.01 11.83
N VAL A 226 -27.48 0.98 12.71
CA VAL A 226 -28.50 1.56 13.60
C VAL A 226 -29.61 2.22 12.78
N VAL A 227 -29.25 3.07 11.82
CA VAL A 227 -30.21 3.80 10.98
C VAL A 227 -31.03 2.86 10.08
N THR A 228 -30.42 1.81 9.55
CA THR A 228 -31.10 0.88 8.65
C THR A 228 -31.88 -0.22 9.37
N SER A 229 -31.90 -0.20 10.71
CA SER A 229 -32.53 -1.25 11.54
C SER A 229 -32.01 -2.67 11.21
N ARG A 230 -30.82 -2.77 10.60
CA ARG A 230 -30.15 -4.05 10.31
C ARG A 230 -29.35 -4.57 11.49
N ALA A 231 -29.23 -3.79 12.56
CA ALA A 231 -28.58 -4.21 13.81
C ALA A 231 -29.21 -5.48 14.40
N SER A 232 -30.54 -5.65 14.29
CA SER A 232 -31.22 -6.87 14.74
C SER A 232 -30.91 -8.09 13.87
N MET A 233 -30.63 -7.91 12.57
CA MET A 233 -30.29 -9.01 11.66
C MET A 233 -28.84 -9.49 11.85
N VAL A 234 -27.95 -8.62 12.34
CA VAL A 234 -26.58 -9.00 12.73
C VAL A 234 -26.56 -9.65 14.11
N CYS A 235 -27.29 -9.11 15.09
CA CYS A 235 -27.39 -9.72 16.43
C CYS A 235 -28.25 -10.99 16.50
N ASN A 236 -29.20 -11.21 15.57
CA ASN A 236 -30.01 -12.43 15.51
C ASN A 236 -29.44 -13.47 14.52
N THR A 237 -28.12 -13.48 14.26
CA THR A 237 -27.46 -14.63 13.59
C THR A 237 -27.11 -15.75 14.57
N GLU A 238 -27.92 -15.93 15.60
CA GLU A 238 -27.94 -17.15 16.40
C GLU A 238 -29.13 -18.02 15.94
N TYR A 239 -28.77 -19.13 15.29
CA TYR A 239 -29.56 -20.31 14.88
C TYR A 239 -30.44 -20.19 13.62
#